data_AF-A0A1M3MCA9-F1
#
_entry.id   AF-A0A1M3MCA9-F1
#
_cell.length_a   1.000
_cell.length_b   1.000
_cell.length_c   1.000
_cell.angle_alpha   90.00
_cell.angle_beta   90.00
_cell.angle_gamma   90.00
#
_symmetry.space_group_name_H-M   'P 1'
#
loop_
_entity.id
_entity.type
_entity.pdbx_description
1 polymer ?
#
loop_
_entity_poly.entity_id
_entity_poly.type
_entity_poly.pdbx_seq_one_letter_code
_entity_poly.pdbx_strand_id
1 'polypeptide(L)'
;MCAIALIKFGYNNILNDSDHRFVLQYFVPIWAIGLGYAGYGLSKSYYKHKNAVFAGDYNNEEKRNNWIVQRRLLISNSLKIAAKITLGIFPIFLIAYIDNSSFLGSSVSLLIILLSTGLLCFALSKYLKSKSN
;
A
#
# COMPACT_ATOMS: atom_id res chain seq x y z
N MET A 1 -11.16 4.94 1.64
CA MET A 1 -12.33 4.18 2.15
C MET A 1 -11.96 3.12 3.19
N CYS A 2 -10.84 2.40 3.09
CA CYS A 2 -10.41 1.43 4.13
C CYS A 2 -10.16 2.06 5.52
N ALA A 3 -9.62 3.28 5.61
CA ALA A 3 -9.40 3.95 6.89
C ALA A 3 -10.71 4.32 7.61
N ILE A 4 -11.75 4.72 6.87
CA ILE A 4 -13.05 5.11 7.44
C ILE A 4 -13.85 3.87 7.87
N ALA A 5 -13.72 2.74 7.16
CA ALA A 5 -14.35 1.48 7.56
C ALA A 5 -13.76 0.94 8.87
N LEU A 6 -12.44 1.03 9.07
CA LEU A 6 -11.78 0.65 10.33
C LEU A 6 -12.17 1.57 11.49
N ILE A 7 -12.29 2.89 11.25
CA ILE A 7 -12.74 3.85 12.26
C ILE A 7 -14.21 3.62 12.62
N LYS A 8 -15.08 3.26 11.67
CA LYS A 8 -16.52 3.16 11.93
C LYS A 8 -16.98 1.79 12.47
N PHE A 9 -16.28 0.70 12.15
CA PHE A 9 -16.59 -0.64 12.67
C PHE A 9 -15.81 -1.01 13.95
N GLY A 10 -14.65 -0.40 14.21
CA GLY A 10 -13.79 -0.77 15.33
C GLY A 10 -13.91 0.07 16.61
N TYR A 11 -14.49 1.28 16.56
CA TYR A 11 -14.34 2.23 17.66
C TYR A 11 -15.19 1.93 18.90
N ASN A 12 -16.41 1.40 18.75
CA ASN A 12 -17.34 1.31 19.89
C ASN A 12 -17.24 0.03 20.73
N ASN A 13 -16.74 -1.09 20.18
CA ASN A 13 -16.62 -2.35 20.93
C ASN A 13 -15.18 -2.77 21.25
N ILE A 14 -14.15 -2.16 20.64
CA ILE A 14 -12.74 -2.60 20.82
C ILE A 14 -11.98 -1.79 21.88
N LEU A 15 -12.46 -0.60 22.26
CA LEU A 15 -11.79 0.24 23.27
C LEU A 15 -11.78 -0.35 24.70
N ASN A 16 -12.61 -1.36 24.97
CA ASN A 16 -12.63 -2.07 26.25
C ASN A 16 -11.83 -3.38 26.26
N ASP A 17 -11.27 -3.80 25.12
CA ASP A 17 -10.51 -5.04 25.01
C ASP A 17 -9.01 -4.74 25.15
N SER A 18 -8.43 -5.07 26.31
CA SER A 18 -7.03 -4.80 26.64
C SER A 18 -6.05 -5.41 25.63
N ASP A 19 -6.47 -6.48 24.97
CA ASP A 19 -5.63 -7.31 24.10
C ASP A 19 -5.36 -6.70 22.73
N HIS A 20 -6.16 -5.72 22.29
CA HIS A 20 -6.04 -5.11 20.95
C HIS A 20 -5.59 -3.64 20.98
N ARG A 21 -5.36 -3.09 22.19
CA ARG A 21 -5.00 -1.69 22.41
C ARG A 21 -3.72 -1.29 21.66
N PHE A 22 -2.70 -2.14 21.66
CA PHE A 22 -1.43 -1.81 21.00
C PHE A 22 -1.56 -1.72 19.47
N VAL A 23 -2.31 -2.64 18.86
CA VAL A 23 -2.52 -2.66 17.40
C VAL A 23 -3.26 -1.41 16.95
N LEU A 24 -4.36 -1.06 17.63
CA LEU A 24 -5.15 0.11 17.28
C LEU A 24 -4.45 1.43 17.61
N GLN A 25 -3.69 1.49 18.70
CA GLN A 25 -3.11 2.74 19.19
C GLN A 25 -1.73 3.06 18.60
N TYR A 26 -0.93 2.05 18.25
CA TYR A 26 0.43 2.27 17.74
C TYR A 26 0.62 1.72 16.33
N PHE A 27 0.16 0.51 16.04
CA PHE A 27 0.42 -0.12 14.74
C PHE A 27 -0.37 0.52 13.59
N VAL A 28 -1.68 0.70 13.73
CA VAL A 28 -2.53 1.31 12.70
C VAL A 28 -2.08 2.74 12.34
N PRO A 29 -1.76 3.63 13.31
CA PRO A 29 -1.25 4.95 13.01
C PRO A 29 0.11 4.95 12.30
N ILE A 30 1.08 4.13 12.74
CA ILE A 30 2.40 4.04 12.09
C ILE A 30 2.25 3.56 10.65
N TRP A 31 1.39 2.55 10.43
CA TRP A 31 1.12 2.04 9.08
C TRP A 31 0.40 3.07 8.20
N ALA A 32 -0.57 3.79 8.75
CA ALA A 32 -1.28 4.85 8.05
C ALA A 32 -0.35 6.03 7.68
N ILE A 33 0.55 6.43 8.58
CA ILE A 33 1.57 7.46 8.31
C ILE A 33 2.53 6.98 7.22
N GLY A 34 3.01 5.72 7.30
CA GLY A 34 3.90 5.14 6.30
C GLY A 34 3.28 5.09 4.91
N LEU A 35 2.01 4.66 4.81
CA LEU A 35 1.25 4.69 3.56
C LEU A 35 0.93 6.11 3.08
N GLY A 36 0.62 7.03 3.99
CA GLY A 36 0.40 8.44 3.68
C GLY A 36 1.65 9.09 3.09
N TYR A 37 2.82 8.83 3.68
CA TYR A 37 4.11 9.33 3.19
C TYR A 37 4.48 8.72 1.84
N ALA A 38 4.28 7.40 1.68
CA ALA A 38 4.46 6.71 0.40
C ALA A 38 3.52 7.28 -0.67
N GLY A 39 2.24 7.46 -0.35
CA GLY A 39 1.24 8.05 -1.24
C GLY A 39 1.59 9.47 -1.66
N TYR A 40 1.97 10.33 -0.71
CA TYR A 40 2.40 11.69 -0.99
C TYR A 40 3.64 11.75 -1.90
N GLY A 41 4.66 10.92 -1.63
CA GLY A 41 5.85 10.83 -2.47
C GLY A 41 5.54 10.40 -3.90
N LEU A 42 4.63 9.44 -4.07
CA LEU A 42 4.17 8.98 -5.37
C LEU A 42 3.38 10.05 -6.12
N SER A 43 2.45 10.73 -5.45
CA SER A 43 1.69 11.83 -6.04
C SER A 43 2.62 12.97 -6.47
N LYS A 44 3.56 13.38 -5.62
CA LYS A 44 4.54 14.42 -5.94
C LYS A 44 5.38 14.05 -7.17
N SER A 45 5.89 12.82 -7.23
CA SER A 45 6.66 12.33 -8.37
C SER A 45 5.81 12.30 -9.65
N TYR A 46 4.56 11.85 -9.55
CA TYR A 46 3.62 11.80 -10.66
C TYR A 46 3.38 13.19 -11.27
N TYR A 47 3.01 14.19 -10.46
CA TYR A 47 2.74 15.53 -10.96
C TYR A 47 4.00 16.22 -11.48
N LYS A 48 5.16 15.99 -10.85
CA LYS A 48 6.44 16.50 -11.35
C LYS A 48 6.75 15.99 -12.77
N HIS A 49 6.63 14.69 -13.01
CA HIS A 49 6.90 14.10 -14.34
C HIS A 49 5.82 14.49 -15.35
N LYS A 50 4.54 14.52 -14.95
CA LYS A 50 3.45 14.95 -15.81
C LYS A 50 3.67 16.38 -16.33
N ASN A 51 4.01 17.30 -15.43
CA ASN A 51 4.23 18.70 -15.77
C ASN A 51 5.49 18.88 -16.62
N ALA A 52 6.53 18.07 -16.40
CA ALA A 52 7.73 18.09 -17.25
C ALA A 52 7.45 17.60 -18.68
N VAL A 53 6.61 16.58 -18.86
CA VAL A 53 6.30 16.02 -20.18
C VAL A 53 5.36 16.93 -20.98
N PHE A 54 4.37 17.54 -20.34
CA PHE A 54 3.33 18.33 -21.00
C PHE A 54 3.50 19.85 -20.83
N ALA A 55 4.73 20.38 -20.82
CA ALA A 55 4.99 21.82 -20.64
C ALA A 55 4.28 22.72 -21.70
N GLY A 56 2.98 22.97 -21.52
CA GLY A 56 2.10 23.74 -22.41
C GLY A 56 1.49 22.99 -23.59
N ASP A 57 1.90 21.75 -23.90
CA ASP A 57 1.54 21.07 -25.16
C ASP A 57 0.91 19.69 -24.92
N TYR A 58 -0.41 19.71 -24.66
CA TYR A 58 -1.21 18.52 -24.36
C TYR A 58 -1.68 17.75 -25.60
N ASN A 59 -1.55 18.34 -26.80
CA ASN A 59 -2.08 17.77 -28.04
C ASN A 59 -1.05 16.94 -28.82
N ASN A 60 0.21 16.91 -28.38
CA ASN A 60 1.25 16.11 -29.00
C ASN A 60 1.10 14.61 -28.63
N GLU A 61 0.80 13.77 -29.62
CA GLU A 61 0.59 12.34 -29.44
C GLU A 61 1.84 11.58 -28.98
N GLU A 62 3.02 12.00 -29.41
CA GLU A 62 4.29 11.38 -29.02
C GLU A 62 4.57 11.59 -27.54
N LYS A 63 4.39 12.84 -27.05
CA LYS A 63 4.48 13.16 -25.62
C LYS A 63 3.45 12.40 -24.80
N ARG A 64 2.23 12.21 -25.33
CA ARG A 64 1.17 11.41 -24.69
C ARG A 64 1.57 9.94 -24.56
N ASN A 65 2.15 9.35 -25.60
CA ASN A 65 2.60 7.95 -25.58
C ASN A 65 3.78 7.75 -24.61
N ASN A 66 4.76 8.66 -24.64
CA ASN A 66 5.87 8.66 -23.67
C ASN A 66 5.38 8.80 -22.23
N TRP A 67 4.38 9.65 -22.00
CA TRP A 67 3.75 9.77 -20.69
C TRP A 67 3.04 8.48 -20.25
N ILE A 68 2.37 7.76 -21.15
CA ILE A 68 1.72 6.48 -20.82
C ILE A 68 2.75 5.46 -20.34
N VAL A 69 3.90 5.37 -21.01
CA VAL A 69 5.01 4.47 -20.62
C VAL A 69 5.58 4.88 -19.25
N GLN A 70 5.91 6.16 -19.06
CA GLN A 70 6.43 6.65 -17.77
C GLN A 70 5.42 6.46 -16.64
N ARG A 71 4.14 6.70 -16.89
CA ARG A 71 3.06 6.48 -15.92
C ARG A 71 2.99 5.02 -15.47
N ARG A 72 3.10 4.07 -16.41
CA ARG A 72 3.10 2.65 -16.06
C ARG A 72 4.33 2.26 -15.23
N LEU A 73 5.51 2.82 -15.52
CA LEU A 73 6.72 2.62 -14.72
C LEU A 73 6.57 3.19 -13.30
N LEU A 74 5.99 4.39 -13.16
CA LEU A 74 5.71 4.98 -11.85
C LEU A 74 4.75 4.10 -11.04
N ILE A 75 3.64 3.66 -11.61
CA ILE A 75 2.66 2.78 -10.95
C ILE A 75 3.31 1.43 -10.60
N SER A 76 4.13 0.87 -11.49
CA SER A 76 4.86 -0.37 -11.25
C SER A 76 5.78 -0.26 -10.03
N ASN A 77 6.52 0.85 -9.90
CA ASN A 77 7.38 1.11 -8.75
C ASN A 77 6.56 1.30 -7.46
N SER A 78 5.42 2.00 -7.52
CA SER A 78 4.48 2.14 -6.39
C SER A 78 4.01 0.80 -5.86
N LEU A 79 3.57 -0.08 -6.77
CA LEU A 79 3.08 -1.42 -6.42
C LEU A 79 4.20 -2.30 -5.84
N LYS A 80 5.43 -2.14 -6.32
CA LYS A 80 6.60 -2.82 -5.75
C LYS A 80 6.86 -2.38 -4.31
N ILE A 81 6.75 -1.09 -4.01
CA ILE A 81 6.90 -0.56 -2.64
C ILE A 81 5.77 -1.08 -1.75
N ALA A 82 4.52 -1.02 -2.20
CA ALA A 82 3.39 -1.57 -1.46
C ALA A 82 3.57 -3.06 -1.16
N ALA A 83 3.97 -3.86 -2.16
CA ALA A 83 4.25 -5.28 -1.98
C ALA A 83 5.35 -5.54 -0.94
N LYS A 84 6.44 -4.76 -0.96
CA LYS A 84 7.52 -4.86 0.02
C LYS A 84 7.06 -4.54 1.44
N ILE A 85 6.25 -3.49 1.61
CA ILE A 85 5.70 -3.13 2.92
C ILE A 85 4.80 -4.26 3.44
N THR A 86 3.87 -4.74 2.61
CA THR A 86 2.94 -5.80 3.00
C THR A 86 3.67 -7.12 3.32
N LEU A 87 4.63 -7.53 2.49
CA LEU A 87 5.44 -8.74 2.73
C LEU A 87 6.41 -8.59 3.90
N GLY A 88 6.89 -7.38 4.18
CA GLY A 88 7.75 -7.11 5.35
C GLY A 88 7.00 -7.20 6.67
N ILE A 89 5.70 -6.88 6.67
CA ILE A 89 4.82 -6.96 7.84
C ILE A 89 4.33 -8.40 8.08
N PHE A 90 4.15 -9.19 7.02
CA PHE A 90 3.71 -10.59 7.09
C PHE A 90 4.46 -11.45 8.12
N PRO A 91 5.81 -11.50 8.20
CA PRO A 91 6.52 -12.33 9.18
C PRO A 91 6.22 -11.92 10.63
N ILE A 92 5.94 -10.65 10.90
CA ILE A 92 5.57 -10.18 12.24
C ILE A 92 4.22 -10.78 12.66
N PHE A 93 3.25 -10.78 11.75
CA PHE A 93 1.94 -11.40 11.99
C PHE A 93 2.00 -12.93 12.02
N LEU A 94 2.90 -13.54 11.24
CA LEU A 94 3.11 -14.98 11.23
C LEU A 94 3.70 -15.46 12.57
N ILE A 95 4.73 -14.78 13.07
CA ILE A 95 5.33 -15.08 14.38
C ILE A 95 4.28 -14.90 15.48
N ALA A 96 3.52 -13.80 15.46
CA ALA A 96 2.47 -13.56 16.44
C ALA A 96 1.36 -14.61 16.40
N TYR A 97 1.04 -15.16 15.23
CA TYR A 97 0.10 -16.27 15.09
C TYR A 97 0.66 -17.57 15.68
N ILE A 98 1.92 -17.90 15.40
CA ILE A 98 2.58 -19.12 15.91
C ILE A 98 2.71 -19.08 17.44
N ASP A 99 3.01 -17.91 18.00
CA ASP A 99 3.19 -17.71 19.44
C ASP A 99 1.86 -17.59 20.21
N ASN A 100 0.71 -17.73 19.53
CA ASN A 100 -0.64 -17.45 20.07
C ASN A 100 -0.71 -16.11 20.82
N SER A 101 0.09 -15.14 20.39
CA SER A 101 0.18 -13.84 21.02
C SER A 101 -1.16 -13.11 20.85
N SER A 102 -1.91 -12.97 21.95
CA SER A 102 -3.20 -12.23 21.99
C SER A 102 -3.04 -10.77 21.56
N PHE A 103 -1.82 -10.26 21.65
CA PHE A 103 -1.44 -8.86 21.42
C PHE A 103 -1.68 -8.34 20.00
N LEU A 104 -1.61 -9.20 18.97
CA LEU A 104 -1.73 -8.78 17.56
C LEU A 104 -3.07 -9.16 16.91
N GLY A 105 -3.91 -9.96 17.60
CA GLY A 105 -5.15 -10.47 17.01
C GLY A 105 -4.91 -11.18 15.68
N SER A 106 -3.79 -11.88 15.54
CA SER A 106 -3.38 -12.50 14.27
C SER A 106 -4.32 -13.67 13.96
N SER A 107 -5.05 -13.56 12.85
CA SER A 107 -5.95 -14.61 12.36
C SER A 107 -5.46 -15.16 11.02
N VAL A 108 -5.80 -16.42 10.75
CA VAL A 108 -5.50 -17.08 9.46
C VAL A 108 -6.02 -16.24 8.29
N SER A 109 -7.21 -15.64 8.43
CA SER A 109 -7.80 -14.77 7.41
C SER A 109 -6.94 -13.54 7.13
N LEU A 110 -6.40 -12.90 8.16
CA LEU A 110 -5.55 -11.72 8.02
C LEU A 110 -4.20 -12.06 7.36
N LEU A 111 -3.61 -13.20 7.70
CA LEU A 111 -2.39 -13.71 7.05
C LEU A 111 -2.61 -13.97 5.55
N ILE A 112 -3.74 -14.58 5.19
CA ILE A 112 -4.11 -14.82 3.78
C ILE A 112 -4.28 -13.50 3.02
N ILE A 113 -4.96 -12.51 3.62
CA ILE A 113 -5.16 -11.19 3.01
C ILE A 113 -3.81 -10.48 2.79
N LEU A 114 -2.93 -10.47 3.78
CA LEU A 114 -1.61 -9.85 3.66
C LEU A 114 -0.76 -10.52 2.57
N LEU A 115 -0.71 -11.86 2.58
CA LEU A 115 0.07 -12.61 1.60
C LEU A 115 -0.47 -12.44 0.17
N SER A 116 -1.79 -12.60 -0.02
CA SER A 116 -2.43 -12.43 -1.33
C SER A 116 -2.30 -11.00 -1.87
N THR A 117 -2.47 -9.99 -1.02
CA THR A 117 -2.28 -8.58 -1.41
C THR A 117 -0.83 -8.29 -1.81
N GLY A 118 0.14 -8.78 -1.03
CA GLY A 118 1.56 -8.64 -1.35
C GLY A 118 1.94 -9.28 -2.69
N LEU A 119 1.48 -10.52 -2.92
CA LEU A 119 1.72 -11.24 -4.17
C LEU A 119 1.03 -10.57 -5.37
N LEU A 120 -0.22 -10.14 -5.22
CA LEU A 120 -0.96 -9.42 -6.28
C LEU A 120 -0.28 -8.11 -6.65
N CYS A 121 0.13 -7.29 -5.67
CA CYS A 121 0.87 -6.06 -5.92
C CYS A 121 2.21 -6.33 -6.64
N PHE A 122 2.92 -7.39 -6.26
CA PHE A 122 4.17 -7.77 -6.92
C PHE A 122 3.95 -8.26 -8.37
N ALA A 123 2.94 -9.09 -8.59
CA ALA A 123 2.57 -9.58 -9.93
C ALA A 123 2.16 -8.42 -10.85
N LEU A 124 1.32 -7.51 -10.37
CA LEU A 124 0.91 -6.32 -11.12
C LEU A 124 2.08 -5.38 -11.39
N SER A 125 3.00 -5.22 -10.44
CA SER A 125 4.24 -4.46 -10.65
C SER A 125 5.05 -5.03 -11.81
N LYS A 126 5.28 -6.35 -11.84
CA LYS A 126 5.98 -7.04 -12.94
C LYS A 126 5.24 -6.88 -14.27
N TYR A 127 3.93 -7.10 -14.29
CA TYR A 127 3.11 -6.97 -15.50
C TYR A 127 3.19 -5.57 -16.11
N LEU A 128 3.02 -4.53 -15.28
CA LEU A 128 3.10 -3.14 -15.74
C LEU A 128 4.50 -2.75 -16.21
N LYS A 129 5.56 -3.28 -15.58
CA LYS A 129 6.93 -3.06 -16.04
C LYS A 129 7.17 -3.71 -17.40
N SER A 130 6.74 -4.95 -17.58
CA SER A 130 6.86 -5.69 -18.84
C SER A 130 6.17 -4.94 -19.99
N LYS A 131 4.96 -4.41 -19.75
CA LYS A 131 4.20 -3.64 -20.75
C LYS A 131 4.72 -2.20 -21.00
N SER A 132 5.81 -1.82 -20.35
CA SER A 132 6.44 -0.49 -20.50
C SER A 132 7.79 -0.56 -21.19
N ASN A 133 8.36 -1.77 -21.32
CA ASN A 133 9.55 -2.07 -22.11
C ASN A 133 9.11 -2.60 -23.48
#